data_AF-Q7V6F3-F1
#
_entry.id   AF-Q7V6F3-F1
#
_cell.length_a   1.000
_cell.length_b   1.000
_cell.length_c   1.000
_cell.angle_alpha   90.00
_cell.angle_beta   90.00
_cell.angle_gamma   90.00
#
_symmetry.space_group_name_H-M   'P 1'
#
loop_
_entity.id
_entity.type
_entity.pdbx_description
1 polymer ?
#
loop_
_entity_poly.entity_id
_entity_poly.type
_entity_poly.pdbx_seq_one_letter_code
_entity_poly.pdbx_strand_id
1 'polypeptide(L)'
;MLSRDTRLRLQEILARVASDQPVSLSERIYIHKFADRNQTVATWLHRARREQQKLQPQDGIDQLLDALQLGSSEPDDHYCSEDDDLGEWFGGAPSWLGRS
;
A
#
# COMPACT_ATOMS: atom_id res chain seq x y z
N MET A 1 -8.17 -9.28 20.10
CA MET A 1 -6.74 -8.93 20.24
C MET A 1 -5.88 -10.13 19.85
N LEU A 2 -4.72 -9.90 19.24
CA LEU A 2 -3.79 -10.98 18.88
C LEU A 2 -3.11 -11.54 20.14
N SER A 3 -2.90 -12.85 20.21
CA SER A 3 -2.04 -13.40 21.26
C SER A 3 -0.58 -12.96 21.03
N ARG A 4 0.21 -12.93 22.11
CA ARG A 4 1.63 -12.56 22.05
C ARG A 4 2.38 -13.38 21.02
N ASP A 5 2.19 -14.70 21.04
CA ASP A 5 2.91 -15.63 20.15
C ASP A 5 2.50 -15.44 18.69
N THR A 6 1.20 -15.21 18.44
CA THR A 6 0.69 -14.90 17.10
C THR A 6 1.32 -13.61 16.58
N ARG A 7 1.38 -12.58 17.42
CA ARG A 7 1.98 -11.29 17.05
C ARG A 7 3.46 -11.45 16.70
N LEU A 8 4.23 -12.16 17.53
CA LEU A 8 5.66 -12.39 17.27
C LEU A 8 5.89 -13.16 15.97
N ARG A 9 5.09 -14.21 15.72
CA ARG A 9 5.16 -14.98 14.48
C ARG A 9 4.84 -14.13 13.25
N LEU A 10 3.80 -13.29 13.32
CA LEU A 10 3.47 -12.36 12.22
C LEU A 10 4.61 -11.38 11.98
N GLN A 11 5.17 -10.78 13.02
CA GLN A 11 6.29 -9.84 12.92
C GLN A 11 7.53 -10.47 12.27
N GLU A 12 7.85 -11.72 12.63
CA GLU A 12 8.97 -12.46 12.02
C GLU A 12 8.78 -12.69 10.52
N ILE A 13 7.58 -13.12 10.10
CA ILE A 13 7.30 -13.33 8.68
C ILE A 13 7.33 -11.98 7.93
N LEU A 14 6.75 -10.92 8.50
CA LEU A 14 6.71 -9.60 7.88
C LEU A 14 8.10 -8.97 7.74
N ALA A 15 8.99 -9.15 8.70
CA ALA A 15 10.38 -8.71 8.59
C ALA A 15 11.11 -9.38 7.42
N ARG A 16 10.85 -10.67 7.19
CA ARG A 16 11.37 -11.39 6.02
C ARG A 16 10.79 -10.86 4.71
N VAL A 17 9.49 -10.55 4.67
CA VAL A 17 8.87 -9.90 3.49
C VAL A 17 9.56 -8.57 3.18
N ALA A 18 9.72 -7.70 4.18
CA ALA A 18 10.36 -6.39 4.00
C ALA A 18 11.81 -6.48 3.53
N SER A 19 12.52 -7.53 3.92
CA SER A 19 13.93 -7.78 3.55
C SER A 19 14.09 -8.56 2.24
N ASP A 20 13.00 -8.76 1.49
CA ASP A 20 12.97 -9.57 0.25
C ASP A 20 13.50 -11.00 0.42
N GLN A 21 13.32 -11.57 1.62
CA GLN A 21 13.70 -12.95 1.93
C GLN A 21 12.61 -13.95 1.49
N PRO A 22 12.96 -15.21 1.21
CA PRO A 22 11.99 -16.22 0.82
C PRO A 22 11.00 -16.49 1.96
N VAL A 23 9.71 -16.32 1.65
CA VAL A 23 8.57 -16.64 2.52
C VAL A 23 7.68 -17.65 1.82
N SER A 24 7.41 -18.76 2.49
CA SER A 24 6.62 -19.87 1.95
C SER A 24 5.16 -19.48 1.70
N LEU A 25 4.48 -20.24 0.84
CA LEU A 25 3.06 -20.02 0.56
C LEU A 25 2.18 -20.14 1.82
N SER A 26 2.48 -21.11 2.69
CA SER A 26 1.73 -21.31 3.93
C SER A 26 1.86 -20.13 4.89
N GLU A 27 3.04 -19.53 5.00
CA GLU A 27 3.27 -18.31 5.77
C GLU A 27 2.54 -17.10 5.16
N ARG A 28 2.53 -16.97 3.83
CA ARG A 28 1.76 -15.93 3.14
C ARG A 28 0.25 -16.05 3.40
N ILE A 29 -0.30 -17.26 3.27
CA ILE A 29 -1.70 -17.56 3.57
C ILE A 29 -1.99 -17.28 5.05
N TYR A 30 -1.07 -17.63 5.94
CA TYR A 30 -1.21 -17.38 7.37
C TYR A 30 -1.36 -15.89 7.66
N ILE A 31 -0.49 -15.03 7.10
CA ILE A 31 -0.61 -13.57 7.26
C ILE A 31 -1.96 -13.08 6.72
N HIS A 32 -2.32 -13.45 5.49
CA HIS A 32 -3.56 -13.00 4.84
C HIS A 32 -4.80 -13.33 5.66
N LYS A 33 -4.87 -14.54 6.23
CA LYS A 33 -5.96 -14.94 7.15
C LYS A 33 -6.16 -13.97 8.33
N PHE A 34 -5.08 -13.37 8.83
CA PHE A 34 -5.16 -12.36 9.91
C PHE A 34 -5.39 -10.95 9.37
N ALA A 35 -4.80 -10.61 8.23
CA ALA A 35 -5.00 -9.32 7.58
C ALA A 35 -6.48 -9.08 7.23
N ASP A 36 -7.17 -10.09 6.69
CA ASP A 36 -8.60 -10.03 6.33
C ASP A 36 -9.53 -9.67 7.50
N ARG A 37 -9.08 -9.92 8.74
CA ARG A 37 -9.88 -9.76 9.96
C ARG A 37 -9.37 -8.67 10.89
N ASN A 38 -8.16 -8.19 10.66
CA ASN A 38 -7.50 -7.25 11.56
C ASN A 38 -6.74 -6.20 10.75
N GLN A 39 -7.29 -4.99 10.76
CA GLN A 39 -6.71 -3.84 10.06
C GLN A 39 -5.24 -3.65 10.42
N THR A 40 -4.86 -3.74 11.69
CA THR A 40 -3.46 -3.57 12.12
C THR A 40 -2.50 -4.56 11.48
N VAL A 41 -2.94 -5.80 11.20
CA VAL A 41 -2.10 -6.77 10.49
C VAL A 41 -2.02 -6.43 9.01
N ALA A 42 -3.12 -5.98 8.41
CA ALA A 42 -3.12 -5.47 7.03
C ALA A 42 -2.17 -4.27 6.90
N THR A 43 -2.20 -3.32 7.84
CA THR A 43 -1.31 -2.15 7.83
C THR A 43 0.17 -2.55 7.89
N TRP A 44 0.52 -3.53 8.73
CA TRP A 44 1.89 -4.04 8.79
C TRP A 44 2.30 -4.74 7.51
N LEU A 45 1.39 -5.48 6.87
CA LEU A 45 1.66 -6.14 5.58
C LEU A 45 1.91 -5.13 4.46
N HIS A 46 1.07 -4.09 4.35
CA HIS A 46 1.27 -3.03 3.35
C HIS A 46 2.61 -2.33 3.54
N ARG A 47 2.96 -2.00 4.79
CA ARG A 47 4.27 -1.41 5.10
C ARG A 47 5.43 -2.31 4.68
N ALA A 48 5.38 -3.59 5.04
CA ALA A 48 6.42 -4.55 4.68
C ALA A 48 6.60 -4.67 3.16
N ARG A 49 5.50 -4.62 2.38
CA ARG A 49 5.56 -4.64 0.91
C ARG A 49 6.18 -3.37 0.32
N ARG A 50 5.84 -2.18 0.85
CA ARG A 50 6.46 -0.93 0.38
C ARG A 50 7.96 -0.91 0.66
N GLU A 51 8.37 -1.39 1.84
CA GLU A 51 9.78 -1.58 2.19
C GLU A 51 10.47 -2.55 1.21
N GLN A 52 9.83 -3.68 0.89
CA GLN A 52 10.32 -4.66 -0.09
C GLN A 52 10.52 -4.04 -1.49
N GLN A 53 9.56 -3.24 -1.96
CA GLN A 53 9.61 -2.55 -3.24
C GLN A 53 10.57 -1.35 -3.25
N LYS A 54 11.21 -1.03 -2.12
CA LYS A 54 12.07 0.15 -1.93
C LYS A 54 11.34 1.46 -2.24
N LEU A 55 10.03 1.50 -2.07
CA LEU A 55 9.22 2.72 -2.10
C LEU A 55 9.45 3.48 -0.78
N GLN A 56 10.68 3.97 -0.59
CA GLN A 56 10.98 4.80 0.56
C GLN A 56 10.42 6.21 0.32
N PRO A 57 9.73 6.80 1.32
CA PRO A 57 9.22 8.15 1.20
C PRO A 57 10.40 9.11 1.00
N GLN A 58 10.42 9.83 -0.11
CA GLN A 58 11.53 10.68 -0.50
C GLN A 58 11.43 12.04 0.19
N ASP A 59 10.21 12.54 0.35
CA ASP A 59 9.92 13.85 0.94
C ASP A 59 9.11 13.76 2.25
N GLY A 60 9.03 14.89 2.97
CA GLY A 60 8.28 14.97 4.23
C GLY A 60 6.78 14.72 4.08
N ILE A 61 6.19 15.02 2.91
CA ILE A 61 4.79 14.72 2.61
C ILE A 61 4.60 13.21 2.43
N ASP A 62 5.52 12.53 1.73
CA ASP A 62 5.46 11.07 1.57
C ASP A 62 5.53 10.37 2.92
N GLN A 63 6.39 10.84 3.84
CA GLN A 63 6.46 10.30 5.20
C GLN A 63 5.15 10.47 5.96
N LEU A 64 4.46 11.60 5.79
CA LEU A 64 3.15 11.84 6.37
C LEU A 64 2.10 10.90 5.76
N LEU A 65 2.07 10.77 4.43
CA LEU A 65 1.15 9.87 3.74
C LEU A 65 1.40 8.41 4.13
N ASP A 66 2.66 8.01 4.31
CA ASP A 66 3.02 6.69 4.80
C ASP A 66 2.58 6.44 6.23
N ALA A 67 2.76 7.43 7.11
CA ALA A 67 2.32 7.37 8.51
C ALA A 67 0.79 7.25 8.61
N LEU A 68 0.07 7.90 7.69
CA LEU A 68 -1.38 7.82 7.55
C LEU A 68 -1.85 6.63 6.70
N GLN A 69 -0.93 5.88 6.09
CA GLN A 69 -1.20 4.76 5.18
C GLN A 69 -2.07 5.14 3.98
N LEU A 70 -1.85 6.34 3.46
CA LEU A 70 -2.56 6.88 2.30
C LEU A 70 -1.78 6.68 0.98
N GLY A 71 -0.56 6.14 1.03
CA GLY A 71 0.23 5.80 -0.15
C GLY A 71 -0.20 4.47 -0.79
N SER A 72 -0.23 4.43 -2.13
CA SER A 72 -0.45 3.20 -2.88
C SER A 72 0.77 2.27 -2.77
N SER A 73 0.53 0.96 -2.65
CA SER A 73 1.58 -0.07 -2.67
C SER A 73 1.67 -0.80 -4.00
N GLU A 74 0.78 -0.49 -4.94
CA GLU A 74 0.72 -1.12 -6.24
C GLU A 74 1.44 -0.21 -7.26
N PRO A 75 2.43 -0.75 -8.01
CA PRO A 75 3.17 0.03 -9.01
C PRO A 75 2.29 0.52 -10.17
N ASP A 76 1.12 -0.11 -10.37
CA ASP A 76 0.17 0.21 -11.44
C ASP A 76 -0.91 1.22 -11.00
N ASP A 77 -0.87 1.73 -9.77
CA ASP A 77 -1.83 2.73 -9.27
C ASP A 77 -1.49 4.16 -9.74
N HIS A 78 -0.52 4.29 -10.66
CA HIS A 78 -0.30 5.52 -11.39
C HIS A 78 -1.49 5.74 -12.32
N TYR A 79 -2.32 6.71 -11.97
CA TYR A 79 -3.29 7.30 -12.90
C TYR A 79 -2.60 7.58 -14.24
N CYS A 80 -2.97 6.82 -15.27
CA CYS A 80 -2.40 6.94 -16.60
C CYS A 80 -3.19 8.01 -17.35
N SER A 81 -2.71 9.26 -17.28
CA SER A 81 -3.38 10.41 -17.91
C SER A 81 -3.53 10.28 -19.44
N GLU A 82 -2.80 9.35 -20.07
CA GLU A 82 -2.78 9.16 -21.52
C GLU A 82 -4.02 8.40 -22.04
N ASP A 83 -4.64 7.55 -21.21
CA ASP A 83 -5.88 6.80 -21.52
C ASP A 83 -7.12 7.43 -20.87
N ASP A 84 -6.96 8.53 -20.12
CA ASP A 84 -8.05 9.10 -19.35
C ASP A 84 -8.87 10.11 -20.18
N ASP A 85 -9.90 9.56 -20.82
CA ASP A 85 -10.95 10.22 -21.59
C ASP A 85 -11.68 11.33 -20.80
N LEU A 86 -11.42 11.48 -19.49
CA LEU A 86 -11.94 12.58 -18.66
C LEU A 86 -11.48 13.94 -19.20
N GLY A 87 -10.26 14.04 -19.71
CA GLY A 87 -9.76 15.28 -20.34
C GLY A 87 -10.58 15.68 -21.56
N GLU A 88 -10.96 14.69 -22.39
CA GLU A 88 -11.83 14.88 -23.55
C GLU A 88 -13.29 15.11 -23.14
N TRP A 89 -13.76 14.42 -22.10
CA TRP A 89 -15.09 14.59 -21.50
C TRP A 89 -15.32 16.00 -20.95
N PHE A 90 -14.29 16.60 -20.33
CA PHE A 90 -14.31 18.00 -19.89
C PHE A 90 -13.84 19.00 -20.96
N GLY A 91 -13.34 18.55 -22.12
CA GLY A 91 -12.94 19.42 -23.22
C GLY A 91 -14.10 20.20 -23.84
N GLY A 92 -15.32 19.66 -23.75
CA GLY A 92 -16.57 20.34 -24.12
C GLY A 92 -17.22 21.12 -22.98
N ALA A 93 -16.61 21.16 -21.80
CA ALA A 93 -17.21 21.81 -20.64
C ALA A 93 -17.25 23.34 -20.83
N PRO A 94 -18.32 23.99 -20.36
CA PRO A 94 -18.39 25.45 -20.34
C PRO A 94 -17.20 26.07 -19.60
N SER A 95 -16.77 27.25 -20.05
CA SER A 95 -15.61 27.97 -19.52
C SER A 95 -15.64 28.29 -18.02
N TRP A 96 -16.79 28.15 -17.35
CA TRP A 96 -16.93 28.31 -15.90
C TRP A 96 -16.52 27.06 -15.10
N LEU A 97 -16.28 25.92 -15.76
CA LEU A 97 -15.87 24.67 -15.13
C LEU A 97 -14.33 24.52 -15.01
N GLY A 98 -13.57 25.23 -15.86
CA GLY A 98 -12.11 25.28 -15.76
C GLY A 98 -11.68 26.22 -14.63
N ARG A 99 -10.77 25.77 -13.76
CA ARG A 99 -10.10 26.70 -12.82
C ARG A 99 -9.19 27.62 -13.62
N SER A 100 -9.33 28.92 -13.37
CA SER A 100 -8.44 30.00 -13.83
C SER A 100 -6.98 29.75 -13.43
#